data_AF-A0A7J2U725-F1
#
_entry.id   AF-A0A7J2U725-F1
#
_cell.length_a   1.000
_cell.length_b   1.000
_cell.length_c   1.000
_cell.angle_alpha   90.00
_cell.angle_beta   90.00
_cell.angle_gamma   90.00
#
_symmetry.space_group_name_H-M   'P 1'
#
loop_
_entity.id
_entity.type
_entity.pdbx_description
1 polymer ?
#
loop_
_entity_poly.entity_id
_entity_poly.type
_entity_poly.pdbx_seq_one_letter_code
_entity_poly.pdbx_strand_id
1 'polypeptide(L)'
;MSLAEKLLEELKSDEKVREEFLSFIAEGVARDRRARLVMLQELLREVATKSDVESTRNELRAEIEALRKELRAEIEALRSEFREEVKSLEARISSLEQRVARLEGSISLFIKLFIAFNLPLLVSVIAALVALLLRIH
;
A
#
# COMPACT_ATOMS: atom_id res chain seq x y z
N MET A 1 -71.81 -13.74 -13.19
CA MET A 1 -70.51 -14.23 -12.73
C MET A 1 -70.45 -15.73 -12.83
N SER A 2 -69.34 -16.23 -13.38
CA SER A 2 -69.02 -17.65 -13.39
C SER A 2 -68.73 -18.16 -11.97
N LEU A 3 -68.79 -19.48 -11.77
CA LEU A 3 -68.47 -20.09 -10.49
C LEU A 3 -67.01 -19.78 -10.06
N ALA A 4 -66.08 -19.71 -11.01
CA ALA A 4 -64.68 -19.38 -10.75
C ALA A 4 -64.49 -17.92 -10.29
N GLU A 5 -65.25 -16.98 -10.88
CA GLU A 5 -65.23 -15.56 -10.46
C GLU A 5 -65.78 -15.38 -9.05
N LYS A 6 -66.88 -16.05 -8.71
CA LYS A 6 -67.46 -16.01 -7.36
C LYS A 6 -66.49 -16.56 -6.32
N LEU A 7 -65.84 -17.70 -6.60
CA LEU A 7 -64.84 -18.30 -5.73
C LEU A 7 -63.66 -17.34 -5.50
N LEU A 8 -63.20 -16.66 -6.56
CA LEU A 8 -62.12 -15.68 -6.48
C LEU A 8 -62.51 -14.43 -5.67
N GLU A 9 -63.75 -13.94 -5.79
CA GLU A 9 -64.23 -12.85 -4.93
C GLU A 9 -64.30 -13.29 -3.47
N GLU A 10 -64.82 -14.48 -3.19
CA GLU A 10 -64.96 -15.01 -1.83
C GLU A 10 -63.61 -15.23 -1.15
N LEU A 11 -62.62 -15.77 -1.87
CA LEU A 11 -61.23 -15.89 -1.37
C LEU A 11 -60.55 -14.53 -1.11
N LYS A 12 -60.93 -13.48 -1.84
CA LYS A 12 -60.39 -12.13 -1.63
C LYS A 12 -61.05 -11.43 -0.44
N SER A 13 -62.36 -11.58 -0.29
CA SER A 13 -63.17 -10.84 0.69
C SER A 13 -63.27 -11.53 2.06
N ASP A 14 -63.20 -12.86 2.12
CA ASP A 14 -63.32 -13.63 3.37
C ASP A 14 -61.96 -14.23 3.76
N GLU A 15 -61.44 -13.81 4.92
CA GLU A 15 -60.16 -14.28 5.45
C GLU A 15 -60.20 -15.74 5.89
N LYS A 16 -61.30 -16.19 6.49
CA LYS A 16 -61.43 -17.55 7.00
C LYS A 16 -61.48 -18.55 5.85
N VAL A 17 -62.24 -18.25 4.80
CA VAL A 17 -62.32 -19.08 3.59
C VAL A 17 -60.95 -19.14 2.89
N ARG A 18 -60.23 -18.01 2.83
CA ARG A 18 -58.88 -17.96 2.28
C ARG A 18 -57.90 -18.82 3.07
N GLU A 19 -57.90 -18.74 4.39
CA GLU A 19 -57.02 -19.54 5.25
C GLU A 19 -57.32 -21.04 5.13
N GLU A 20 -58.59 -21.43 5.12
CA GLU A 20 -59.01 -22.82 4.99
C GLU A 20 -58.60 -23.40 3.62
N PHE A 21 -58.76 -22.61 2.55
CA PHE A 21 -58.28 -22.96 1.21
C PHE A 21 -56.76 -23.08 1.15
N LEU A 22 -56.00 -22.13 1.72
CA LEU A 22 -54.54 -22.19 1.77
C LEU A 22 -54.04 -23.39 2.56
N SER A 23 -54.69 -23.73 3.68
CA SER A 23 -54.37 -24.91 4.48
C SER A 23 -54.59 -26.19 3.69
N PHE A 24 -55.72 -26.31 2.98
CA PHE A 24 -56.00 -27.44 2.10
C PHE A 24 -54.94 -27.62 1.00
N ILE A 25 -54.52 -26.52 0.34
CA ILE A 25 -53.47 -26.55 -0.68
C ILE A 25 -52.11 -26.91 -0.06
N ALA A 26 -51.76 -26.32 1.09
CA ALA A 26 -50.51 -26.60 1.79
C ALA A 26 -50.42 -28.07 2.22
N GLU A 27 -51.51 -28.66 2.70
CA GLU A 27 -51.57 -30.09 3.03
C GLU A 27 -51.42 -30.97 1.78
N GLY A 28 -52.08 -30.62 0.68
CA GLY A 28 -51.96 -31.31 -0.59
C GLY A 28 -50.52 -31.32 -1.12
N VAL A 29 -49.88 -30.15 -1.09
CA VAL A 29 -48.45 -29.99 -1.43
C VAL A 29 -47.58 -30.78 -0.46
N ALA A 30 -47.84 -30.71 0.84
CA ALA A 30 -47.05 -31.41 1.86
C ALA A 30 -47.14 -32.94 1.74
N ARG A 31 -48.25 -33.49 1.24
CA ARG A 31 -48.42 -34.93 1.01
C ARG A 31 -47.81 -35.40 -0.32
N ASP A 32 -47.93 -34.63 -1.40
CA ASP A 32 -47.39 -35.00 -2.71
C ASP A 32 -45.88 -34.68 -2.84
N ARG A 33 -45.06 -35.74 -2.95
CA ARG A 33 -43.61 -35.60 -3.14
C ARG A 33 -43.25 -34.80 -4.40
N ARG A 34 -43.98 -34.93 -5.49
CA ARG A 34 -43.72 -34.19 -6.73
C ARG A 34 -43.98 -32.71 -6.53
N ALA A 35 -45.12 -32.34 -5.94
CA ALA A 35 -45.45 -30.96 -5.61
C ALA A 35 -44.40 -30.32 -4.68
N ARG A 36 -43.94 -31.04 -3.64
CA ARG A 36 -42.84 -30.55 -2.78
C ARG A 36 -41.55 -30.31 -3.54
N LEU A 37 -41.17 -31.22 -4.43
CA LEU A 37 -39.93 -31.10 -5.20
C LEU A 37 -39.98 -29.93 -6.18
N VAL A 38 -41.12 -29.69 -6.84
CA VAL A 38 -41.29 -28.55 -7.74
C VAL A 38 -41.18 -27.23 -6.97
N MET A 39 -41.86 -27.10 -5.81
CA MET A 39 -41.73 -25.89 -4.98
C MET A 39 -40.30 -25.68 -4.47
N LEU A 40 -39.63 -26.75 -4.00
CA LEU A 40 -38.25 -26.66 -3.54
C LEU A 40 -37.27 -26.29 -4.65
N GLN A 41 -37.48 -26.79 -5.88
CA GLN A 41 -36.61 -26.46 -7.01
C GLN A 41 -36.69 -24.98 -7.40
N GLU A 42 -37.89 -24.40 -7.40
CA GLU A 42 -38.04 -22.96 -7.67
C GLU A 42 -37.41 -22.13 -6.55
N LEU A 43 -37.61 -22.49 -5.28
CA LEU A 43 -36.97 -21.79 -4.15
C LEU A 43 -35.44 -21.92 -4.15
N LEU A 44 -34.90 -23.08 -4.53
CA LEU A 44 -33.45 -23.31 -4.59
C LEU A 44 -32.74 -22.47 -5.66
N ARG A 45 -33.46 -21.97 -6.67
CA ARG A 45 -32.89 -21.04 -7.67
C ARG A 45 -32.66 -19.63 -7.12
N GLU A 46 -33.44 -19.23 -6.13
CA GLU A 46 -33.42 -17.88 -5.57
C GLU A 46 -32.59 -17.79 -4.27
N VAL A 47 -32.21 -18.93 -3.70
CA VAL A 47 -31.51 -19.00 -2.40
C VAL A 47 -30.09 -19.48 -2.59
N ALA A 48 -29.13 -18.75 -2.00
CA ALA A 48 -27.74 -19.21 -1.92
C ALA A 48 -27.64 -20.49 -1.09
N THR A 49 -27.04 -21.52 -1.68
CA THR A 49 -26.82 -22.80 -1.00
C THR A 49 -25.59 -22.72 -0.10
N LYS A 50 -25.45 -23.70 0.79
CA LYS A 50 -24.22 -23.85 1.59
C LYS A 50 -22.97 -24.01 0.72
N SER A 51 -23.11 -24.66 -0.43
CA SER A 51 -22.00 -24.86 -1.38
C SER A 51 -21.54 -23.53 -1.96
N ASP A 52 -22.49 -22.65 -2.31
CA ASP A 52 -22.16 -21.32 -2.86
C ASP A 52 -21.41 -20.48 -1.82
N VAL A 53 -21.91 -20.47 -0.58
CA VAL A 53 -21.25 -19.77 0.54
C VAL A 53 -19.86 -20.33 0.82
N GLU A 54 -19.68 -21.65 0.75
CA GLU A 54 -18.38 -22.28 0.95
C GLU A 54 -17.41 -22.00 -0.19
N SER A 55 -17.88 -21.97 -1.44
CA SER A 55 -17.07 -21.55 -2.60
C SER A 55 -16.58 -20.12 -2.43
N THR A 56 -17.49 -19.17 -2.19
CA THR A 56 -17.15 -17.76 -1.98
C THR A 56 -16.19 -17.58 -0.79
N ARG A 57 -16.40 -18.32 0.31
CA ARG A 57 -15.49 -18.28 1.46
C ARG A 57 -14.08 -18.74 1.09
N ASN A 58 -13.96 -19.79 0.28
CA ASN A 58 -12.68 -20.33 -0.14
C ASN A 58 -11.98 -19.40 -1.14
N GLU A 59 -12.73 -18.82 -2.07
CA GLU A 59 -12.24 -17.80 -3.01
C GLU A 59 -11.69 -16.58 -2.26
N LEU A 60 -12.48 -16.01 -1.33
CA LEU A 60 -12.04 -14.87 -0.52
C LEU A 60 -10.80 -15.19 0.32
N ARG A 61 -10.70 -16.42 0.85
CA ARG A 61 -9.50 -16.85 1.58
C ARG A 61 -8.28 -16.92 0.67
N ALA A 62 -8.44 -17.46 -0.54
CA ALA A 62 -7.37 -17.54 -1.52
C ALA A 62 -6.90 -16.14 -1.95
N GLU A 63 -7.84 -15.22 -2.21
CA GLU A 63 -7.54 -13.83 -2.55
C GLU A 63 -6.80 -13.11 -1.41
N ILE A 64 -7.24 -13.28 -0.16
CA ILE A 64 -6.56 -12.69 1.00
C ILE A 64 -5.12 -13.21 1.13
N GLU A 65 -4.90 -14.51 0.94
CA GLU A 65 -3.55 -15.09 1.00
C GLU A 65 -2.68 -14.64 -0.18
N ALA A 66 -3.25 -14.49 -1.38
CA ALA A 66 -2.55 -13.94 -2.53
C ALA A 66 -2.11 -12.49 -2.28
N LEU A 67 -3.02 -11.63 -1.82
CA LEU A 67 -2.73 -10.23 -1.47
C LEU A 67 -1.69 -10.12 -0.35
N ARG A 68 -1.76 -10.99 0.67
CA ARG A 68 -0.74 -11.03 1.74
C ARG A 68 0.65 -11.37 1.19
N LYS A 69 0.73 -12.30 0.23
CA LYS A 69 2.00 -12.68 -0.39
C LYS A 69 2.56 -11.55 -1.25
N GLU A 70 1.70 -10.90 -2.05
CA GLU A 70 2.05 -9.75 -2.88
C GLU A 70 2.58 -8.58 -2.03
N LEU A 71 1.83 -8.16 -1.02
CA LEU A 71 2.26 -7.09 -0.11
C LEU A 71 3.59 -7.39 0.59
N ARG A 72 3.83 -8.65 0.99
CA ARG A 72 5.12 -9.04 1.56
C ARG A 72 6.25 -8.92 0.54
N ALA A 73 6.02 -9.33 -0.69
CA ALA A 73 7.02 -9.23 -1.75
C ALA A 73 7.35 -7.76 -2.07
N GLU A 74 6.34 -6.90 -2.16
CA GLU A 74 6.51 -5.46 -2.37
C GLU A 74 7.29 -4.79 -1.23
N ILE A 75 6.96 -5.12 0.03
CA ILE A 75 7.69 -4.60 1.20
C ILE A 75 9.17 -5.01 1.16
N GLU A 76 9.47 -6.26 0.81
CA GLU A 76 10.86 -6.73 0.72
C GLU A 76 11.60 -6.10 -0.46
N ALA A 77 10.94 -5.88 -1.60
CA ALA A 77 11.50 -5.15 -2.74
C ALA A 77 11.85 -3.70 -2.35
N LEU A 78 10.91 -2.97 -1.75
CA LEU A 78 11.13 -1.60 -1.27
C LEU A 78 12.24 -1.52 -0.22
N ARG A 79 12.32 -2.50 0.70
CA ARG A 79 13.42 -2.59 1.67
C ARG A 79 14.77 -2.80 0.99
N SER A 80 14.82 -3.59 -0.08
CA SER A 80 16.04 -3.80 -0.85
C SER A 80 16.48 -2.52 -1.55
N GLU A 81 15.57 -1.87 -2.29
CA GLU A 81 15.82 -0.60 -2.97
C GLU A 81 16.32 0.47 -1.99
N PHE A 82 15.64 0.63 -0.85
CA PHE A 82 16.05 1.58 0.18
C PHE A 82 17.46 1.30 0.72
N ARG A 83 17.83 0.03 0.94
CA ARG A 83 19.18 -0.33 1.38
C ARG A 83 20.23 0.00 0.31
N GLU A 84 19.92 -0.16 -0.97
CA GLU A 84 20.81 0.19 -2.07
C GLU A 84 20.99 1.71 -2.17
N GLU A 85 19.91 2.48 -2.02
CA GLU A 85 19.97 3.94 -1.98
C GLU A 85 20.83 4.44 -0.81
N VAL A 86 20.66 3.88 0.39
CA VAL A 86 21.48 4.22 1.57
C VAL A 86 22.96 3.93 1.30
N LYS A 87 23.30 2.75 0.76
CA LYS A 87 24.70 2.42 0.39
C LYS A 87 25.26 3.38 -0.66
N SER A 88 24.45 3.77 -1.63
CA SER A 88 24.85 4.75 -2.66
C SER A 88 25.14 6.12 -2.03
N LEU A 89 24.31 6.57 -1.08
CA LEU A 89 24.53 7.80 -0.34
C LEU A 89 25.79 7.73 0.54
N GLU A 90 26.01 6.63 1.27
CA GLU A 90 27.22 6.40 2.05
C GLU A 90 28.48 6.50 1.16
N ALA A 91 28.49 5.84 0.00
CA ALA A 91 29.60 5.91 -0.94
C ALA A 91 29.85 7.34 -1.46
N ARG A 92 28.79 8.10 -1.73
CA ARG A 92 28.88 9.51 -2.13
C ARG A 92 29.46 10.38 -1.01
N ILE A 93 29.05 10.16 0.23
CA ILE A 93 29.58 10.87 1.41
C ILE A 93 31.08 10.56 1.57
N SER A 94 31.49 9.29 1.55
CA SER A 94 32.91 8.93 1.65
C SER A 94 33.76 9.54 0.54
N SER A 95 33.22 9.61 -0.69
CA SER A 95 33.89 10.30 -1.80
C SER A 95 34.06 11.80 -1.54
N LEU A 96 33.03 12.45 -0.98
CA LEU A 96 33.10 13.86 -0.58
C LEU A 96 34.11 14.10 0.54
N GLU A 97 34.10 13.26 1.59
CA GLU A 97 35.08 13.32 2.68
C GLU A 97 36.52 13.22 2.15
N GLN A 98 36.78 12.30 1.22
CA GLN A 98 38.09 12.17 0.59
C GLN A 98 38.48 13.42 -0.21
N ARG A 99 37.53 14.03 -0.94
CA ARG A 99 37.78 15.27 -1.69
C ARG A 99 38.09 16.43 -0.75
N VAL A 100 37.35 16.55 0.36
CA VAL A 100 37.59 17.57 1.39
C VAL A 100 38.99 17.40 1.98
N ALA A 101 39.37 16.18 2.39
CA ALA A 101 40.70 15.91 2.95
C ALA A 101 41.84 16.28 1.96
N ARG A 102 41.66 16.01 0.66
CA ARG A 102 42.62 16.42 -0.38
C ARG A 102 42.71 17.95 -0.52
N LEU A 103 41.59 18.65 -0.46
CA LEU A 103 41.56 20.11 -0.49
C LEU A 103 42.23 20.70 0.74
N GLU A 104 41.95 20.20 1.93
CA GLU A 104 42.60 20.61 3.18
C GLU A 104 44.11 20.43 3.10
N GLY A 105 44.59 19.30 2.60
CA GLY A 105 46.02 19.07 2.38
C GLY A 105 46.64 20.05 1.38
N SER A 106 45.94 20.33 0.27
CA SER A 106 46.40 21.28 -0.76
C SER A 106 46.46 22.70 -0.23
N ILE A 107 45.45 23.14 0.53
CA ILE A 107 45.40 24.46 1.17
C ILE A 107 46.52 24.58 2.21
N SER A 108 46.73 23.55 3.04
CA SER A 108 47.83 23.54 4.02
C SER A 108 49.18 23.73 3.35
N LEU A 109 49.43 23.01 2.25
CA LEU A 109 50.67 23.15 1.48
C LEU A 109 50.80 24.55 0.88
N PHE A 110 49.72 25.09 0.30
CA PHE A 110 49.70 26.44 -0.25
C PHE A 110 50.01 27.49 0.81
N ILE A 111 49.42 27.41 2.00
CA ILE A 111 49.70 28.33 3.12
C ILE A 111 51.17 28.23 3.54
N LYS A 112 51.72 27.02 3.66
CA LYS A 112 53.15 26.82 4.00
C LYS A 112 54.08 27.45 2.96
N LEU A 113 53.81 27.23 1.67
CA LEU A 113 54.56 27.83 0.57
C LEU A 113 54.43 29.36 0.61
N PHE A 114 53.21 29.88 0.76
CA PHE A 114 52.95 31.31 0.82
C PHE A 114 53.76 31.97 1.96
N ILE A 115 53.73 31.41 3.16
CA ILE A 115 54.52 31.92 4.30
C ILE A 115 56.02 31.82 4.01
N ALA A 116 56.49 30.67 3.51
CA ALA A 116 57.91 30.44 3.23
C ALA A 116 58.50 31.44 2.22
N PHE A 117 57.72 31.85 1.21
CA PHE A 117 58.16 32.84 0.22
C PHE A 117 57.93 34.29 0.65
N ASN A 118 56.77 34.61 1.24
CA ASN A 118 56.40 36.00 1.52
C ASN A 118 57.01 36.53 2.82
N LEU A 119 57.18 35.69 3.85
CA LEU A 119 57.68 36.15 5.16
C LEU A 119 59.13 36.68 5.06
N PRO A 120 60.10 35.98 4.42
CA PRO A 120 61.46 36.51 4.29
C PRO A 120 61.54 37.77 3.44
N LEU A 121 60.74 37.85 2.37
CA LEU A 121 60.66 39.04 1.53
C LEU A 121 60.19 40.25 2.33
N LEU A 122 59.11 40.08 3.10
CA LEU A 122 58.52 41.14 3.92
C LEU A 122 59.51 41.61 5.01
N VAL A 123 60.19 40.67 5.68
CA VAL A 123 61.27 40.99 6.65
C VAL A 123 62.40 41.77 5.98
N SER A 124 62.82 41.37 4.78
CA SER A 124 63.89 42.03 4.03
C SER A 124 63.52 43.47 3.65
N VAL A 125 62.28 43.68 3.20
CA VAL A 125 61.76 45.02 2.88
C VAL A 125 61.71 45.91 4.13
N ILE A 126 61.22 45.38 5.25
CA ILE A 126 61.22 46.12 6.52
C ILE A 126 62.64 46.51 6.93
N ALA A 127 63.59 45.57 6.89
CA ALA A 127 64.97 45.85 7.26
C ALA A 127 65.60 46.93 6.36
N ALA A 128 65.35 46.90 5.05
CA ALA A 128 65.80 47.92 4.12
C ALA A 128 65.20 49.31 4.43
N LEU A 129 63.91 49.38 4.75
CA LEU A 129 63.24 50.63 5.14
C LEU A 129 63.80 51.20 6.45
N VAL A 130 64.04 50.36 7.46
CA VAL A 130 64.65 50.78 8.73
C VAL A 130 66.07 51.32 8.50
N ALA A 131 66.88 50.63 7.69
CA ALA A 131 68.23 51.08 7.35
C ALA A 131 68.23 52.42 6.61
N LEU A 132 67.26 52.66 5.71
CA LEU A 132 67.10 53.93 5.01
C LEU A 132 66.74 55.07 5.98
N LEU A 133 65.80 54.83 6.91
CA LEU A 133 65.38 55.82 7.90
C LEU A 133 66.54 56.25 8.83
N LEU A 134 67.36 55.30 9.27
CA LEU A 134 68.55 55.56 10.08
C LEU A 134 69.64 56.34 9.34
N ARG A 135 69.67 56.30 8.00
CA ARG A 135 70.66 57.01 7.18
C ARG A 135 70.27 58.46 6.90
N ILE A 136 69.00 58.81 7.07
CA ILE A 136 68.44 60.15 6.82
C ILE A 136 68.49 61.03 8.08
N HIS A 137 68.63 60.44 9.27
CA HIS A 137 68.87 61.13 10.54
C HIS A 137 70.36 61.12 10.90
#